data_AF-A0A109QCR0-F1
#
_entry.id   AF-A0A109QCR0-F1
#
_cell.length_a   1.000
_cell.length_b   1.000
_cell.length_c   1.000
_cell.angle_alpha   90.00
_cell.angle_beta   90.00
_cell.angle_gamma   90.00
#
_symmetry.space_group_name_H-M   'P 1'
#
loop_
_entity.id
_entity.type
_entity.pdbx_description
1 polymer ?
#
loop_
_entity_poly.entity_id
_entity_poly.type
_entity_poly.pdbx_seq_one_letter_code
_entity_poly.pdbx_strand_id
1 'polypeptide(L)'
;MTEVANLGQRLVAADLERQVAHWLAAARTFRDAEEFASLEAWRAVERDVGAPLRRQLNTVVEELIALGDATAKLIATARYDAAALSQAAAAVQRFRRRYFQVDVTLDFIGDAVNTRTSPVLRAALTTLDRLAVASMVSVLQKANKPVPRVLVYQDKGTGASILRAGVRLWAPGAVMPCAAIKIVRHNLYRPTSLFHETGHQVAHLTGWNPSVGAALAQALGHDEELRAMWTPWASEIAADVYAFLHSGYASVAALYDVVGDAETILHWPIGDPHPIGWLRTALGCAFARRCFSEEGPWVALQRSMETRFPISAADTTLQPLLVRSMAAMPRIAEACLSAGVPALNGRPMTDVLEPARVSPAALSELERTVGAALWTSPHWRETEGIRIVALAGLREAEHPETASVWINRARAWLTSEARAA
;
A
#
# COMPACT_ATOMS: atom_id res chain seq x y z
N MET A 1 -44.51 -26.16 36.06
CA MET A 1 -43.49 -25.36 35.32
C MET A 1 -42.39 -26.21 34.68
N THR A 2 -42.58 -27.52 34.48
CA THR A 2 -41.44 -28.47 34.48
C THR A 2 -41.22 -29.27 33.19
N GLU A 3 -42.16 -29.31 32.25
CA GLU A 3 -42.00 -30.09 31.00
C GLU A 3 -41.93 -29.20 29.75
N VAL A 4 -42.79 -28.19 29.65
CA VAL A 4 -42.77 -27.21 28.54
C VAL A 4 -41.50 -26.36 28.55
N ALA A 5 -41.03 -25.94 29.75
CA ALA A 5 -39.76 -25.21 29.89
C ALA A 5 -38.55 -26.06 29.46
N ASN A 6 -38.60 -27.37 29.74
CA ASN A 6 -37.59 -28.35 29.34
C ASN A 6 -37.63 -28.62 27.82
N LEU A 7 -38.81 -28.65 27.21
CA LEU A 7 -38.94 -28.73 25.74
C LEU A 7 -38.38 -27.48 25.06
N GLY A 8 -38.71 -26.28 25.53
CA GLY A 8 -38.20 -25.02 24.99
C GLY A 8 -36.66 -24.94 25.05
N GLN A 9 -36.06 -25.32 26.18
CA GLN A 9 -34.61 -25.41 26.33
C GLN A 9 -33.98 -26.36 25.31
N ARG A 10 -34.54 -27.58 25.16
CA ARG A 10 -34.02 -28.59 24.22
C ARG A 10 -34.12 -28.12 22.78
N LEU A 11 -35.20 -27.42 22.40
CA LEU A 11 -35.36 -26.84 21.07
C LEU A 11 -34.32 -25.76 20.78
N VAL A 12 -34.06 -24.86 21.74
CA VAL A 12 -33.02 -23.83 21.57
C VAL A 12 -31.64 -24.47 21.48
N ALA A 13 -31.32 -25.42 22.36
CA ALA A 13 -30.03 -26.12 22.32
C ALA A 13 -29.82 -26.88 20.99
N ALA A 14 -30.87 -27.52 20.45
CA ALA A 14 -30.82 -28.18 19.15
C ALA A 14 -30.60 -27.19 17.99
N ASP A 15 -31.21 -26.00 18.03
CA ASP A 15 -30.94 -24.96 17.03
C ASP A 15 -29.51 -24.42 17.13
N LEU A 16 -29.00 -24.16 18.34
CA LEU A 16 -27.61 -23.74 18.54
C LEU A 16 -26.62 -24.79 18.02
N GLU A 17 -26.91 -26.08 18.22
CA GLU A 17 -26.10 -27.17 17.70
C GLU A 17 -26.12 -27.22 16.16
N ARG A 18 -27.29 -27.08 15.53
CA ARG A 18 -27.40 -26.98 14.08
C ARG A 18 -26.58 -25.81 13.54
N GLN A 19 -26.62 -24.66 14.22
CA GLN A 19 -25.82 -23.49 13.85
C GLN A 19 -24.32 -23.76 13.99
N VAL A 20 -23.84 -24.29 15.12
CA VAL A 20 -22.40 -24.55 15.30
C VAL A 20 -21.90 -25.63 14.34
N ALA A 21 -22.70 -26.67 14.07
CA ALA A 21 -22.34 -27.72 13.13
C ALA A 21 -22.12 -27.18 11.72
N HIS A 22 -22.99 -26.27 11.25
CA HIS A 22 -22.85 -25.60 9.96
C HIS A 22 -21.53 -24.81 9.86
N TRP A 23 -21.29 -23.90 10.81
CA TRP A 23 -20.10 -23.04 10.78
C TRP A 23 -18.80 -23.81 11.02
N LEU A 24 -18.82 -24.85 11.85
CA LEU A 24 -17.66 -25.69 12.13
C LEU A 24 -17.32 -26.59 10.93
N ALA A 25 -18.32 -27.10 10.22
CA ALA A 25 -18.09 -27.83 8.98
C ALA A 25 -17.43 -26.93 7.93
N ALA A 26 -17.92 -25.70 7.76
CA ALA A 26 -17.30 -24.70 6.88
C ALA A 26 -15.88 -24.33 7.34
N ALA A 27 -15.66 -24.06 8.63
CA ALA A 27 -14.33 -23.71 9.14
C ALA A 27 -13.27 -24.82 8.91
N ARG A 28 -13.69 -26.09 8.85
CA ARG A 28 -12.79 -27.21 8.58
C ARG A 28 -12.33 -27.27 7.13
N THR A 29 -13.08 -26.70 6.17
CA THR A 29 -12.63 -26.63 4.76
C THR A 29 -11.48 -25.64 4.60
N PHE A 30 -11.36 -24.65 5.49
CA PHE A 30 -10.28 -23.66 5.47
C PHE A 30 -8.87 -24.24 5.71
N ARG A 31 -8.77 -25.51 6.14
CA ARG A 31 -7.47 -26.18 6.32
C ARG A 31 -6.71 -26.36 5.02
N ASP A 32 -7.43 -26.45 3.91
CA ASP A 32 -6.83 -26.57 2.59
C ASP A 32 -6.61 -25.17 2.00
N ALA A 33 -5.34 -24.74 1.93
CA ALA A 33 -5.00 -23.42 1.42
C ALA A 33 -5.28 -23.32 -0.11
N GLU A 34 -5.42 -24.46 -0.77
CA GLU A 34 -5.69 -24.58 -2.18
C GLU A 34 -7.16 -24.27 -2.54
N GLU A 35 -8.06 -24.23 -1.55
CA GLU A 35 -9.43 -23.72 -1.69
C GLU A 35 -9.47 -22.22 -1.99
N PHE A 36 -8.42 -21.48 -1.59
CA PHE A 36 -8.36 -20.01 -1.73
C PHE A 36 -7.47 -19.53 -2.87
N ALA A 37 -6.46 -20.31 -3.26
CA ALA A 37 -5.60 -19.99 -4.38
C ALA A 37 -5.02 -21.25 -5.01
N SER A 38 -4.83 -21.23 -6.33
CA SER A 38 -4.28 -22.39 -7.03
C SER A 38 -2.91 -22.81 -6.49
N LEU A 39 -2.61 -24.11 -6.54
CA LEU A 39 -1.29 -24.65 -6.18
C LEU A 39 -0.14 -23.94 -6.92
N GLU A 40 -0.35 -23.57 -8.19
CA GLU A 40 0.64 -22.87 -8.98
C GLU A 40 0.89 -21.43 -8.46
N ALA A 41 -0.16 -20.73 -8.04
CA ALA A 41 -0.05 -19.41 -7.43
C ALA A 41 0.71 -19.46 -6.10
N TRP A 42 0.44 -20.47 -5.26
CA TRP A 42 1.20 -20.68 -4.03
C TRP A 42 2.68 -21.00 -4.28
N ARG A 43 2.97 -21.89 -5.24
CA ARG A 43 4.34 -22.20 -5.65
C ARG A 43 5.10 -20.94 -6.10
N ALA A 44 4.42 -19.98 -6.72
CA ALA A 44 5.02 -18.74 -7.17
C ALA A 44 5.51 -17.85 -6.03
N VAL A 45 4.97 -18.00 -4.82
CA VAL A 45 5.31 -17.17 -3.65
C VAL A 45 6.03 -17.94 -2.55
N GLU A 46 6.13 -19.27 -2.65
CA GLU A 46 6.57 -20.19 -1.59
C GLU A 46 7.92 -19.81 -0.97
N ARG A 47 8.92 -19.47 -1.79
CA ARG A 47 10.28 -19.14 -1.34
C ARG A 47 10.31 -17.87 -0.47
N ASP A 48 9.54 -16.85 -0.88
CA ASP A 48 9.69 -15.50 -0.36
C ASP A 48 8.59 -15.11 0.63
N VAL A 49 7.35 -15.56 0.50
CA VAL A 49 6.26 -15.22 1.44
C VAL A 49 5.32 -16.38 1.75
N GLY A 50 5.27 -17.41 0.91
CA GLY A 50 4.26 -18.47 0.99
C GLY A 50 4.35 -19.30 2.27
N ALA A 51 5.54 -19.76 2.68
CA ALA A 51 5.67 -20.54 3.91
C ALA A 51 5.26 -19.76 5.18
N PRO A 52 5.73 -18.51 5.41
CA PRO A 52 5.20 -17.68 6.51
C PRO A 52 3.69 -17.46 6.46
N LEU A 53 3.12 -17.16 5.27
CA LEU A 53 1.69 -16.95 5.10
C LEU A 53 0.89 -18.20 5.44
N ARG A 54 1.23 -19.36 4.84
CA ARG A 54 0.56 -20.64 5.08
C ARG A 54 0.59 -21.05 6.55
N ARG A 55 1.73 -20.89 7.24
CA ARG A 55 1.83 -21.19 8.68
C ARG A 55 0.88 -20.34 9.51
N GLN A 56 0.80 -19.05 9.21
CA GLN A 56 -0.10 -18.15 9.92
C GLN A 56 -1.57 -18.46 9.63
N LEU A 57 -1.93 -18.68 8.36
CA LEU A 57 -3.28 -19.06 7.97
C LEU A 57 -3.72 -20.35 8.68
N ASN A 58 -2.85 -21.36 8.68
CA ASN A 58 -3.12 -22.61 9.38
C ASN A 58 -3.33 -22.39 10.89
N THR A 59 -2.48 -21.58 11.53
CA THR A 59 -2.63 -21.26 12.96
C THR A 59 -3.99 -20.61 13.25
N VAL A 60 -4.39 -19.62 12.46
CA VAL A 60 -5.67 -18.92 12.60
C VAL A 60 -6.87 -19.87 12.39
N VAL A 61 -6.76 -20.79 11.43
CA VAL A 61 -7.80 -21.79 11.14
C VAL A 61 -7.93 -22.80 12.28
N GLU A 62 -6.82 -23.32 12.81
CA GLU A 62 -6.86 -24.27 13.92
C GLU A 62 -7.41 -23.61 15.20
N GLU A 63 -7.08 -22.35 15.47
CA GLU A 63 -7.68 -21.59 16.56
C GLU A 63 -9.20 -21.40 16.40
N LEU A 64 -9.68 -21.15 15.17
CA LEU A 64 -11.11 -21.06 14.87
C LEU A 64 -11.80 -22.41 15.12
N ILE A 65 -11.22 -23.51 14.65
CA ILE A 65 -11.78 -24.86 14.84
C ILE A 65 -11.83 -25.21 16.33
N ALA A 66 -10.77 -24.92 17.09
CA ALA A 66 -10.75 -25.15 18.53
C ALA A 66 -11.84 -24.34 19.26
N LEU A 67 -12.09 -23.08 18.85
CA LEU A 67 -13.19 -22.27 19.37
C LEU A 67 -14.57 -22.88 19.04
N GLY A 68 -14.74 -23.41 17.83
CA GLY A 68 -15.97 -24.10 17.42
C GLY A 68 -16.20 -25.38 18.21
N ASP A 69 -15.18 -26.22 18.41
CA ASP A 69 -15.26 -27.44 19.21
C ASP A 69 -15.57 -27.12 20.69
N ALA A 70 -14.97 -26.07 21.25
CA ALA A 70 -15.30 -25.60 22.60
C ALA A 70 -16.75 -25.10 22.71
N THR A 71 -17.25 -24.41 21.67
CA THR A 71 -18.64 -23.94 21.58
C THR A 71 -19.61 -25.13 21.52
N ALA A 72 -19.29 -26.17 20.73
CA ALA A 72 -20.08 -27.39 20.66
C ALA A 72 -20.18 -28.11 22.01
N LYS A 73 -19.08 -28.17 22.78
CA LYS A 73 -19.08 -28.73 24.16
C LYS A 73 -20.01 -27.94 25.09
N LEU A 74 -20.01 -26.60 25.03
CA LEU A 74 -20.92 -25.77 25.82
C LEU A 74 -22.40 -26.00 25.47
N ILE A 75 -22.71 -26.18 24.18
CA ILE A 75 -24.07 -26.50 23.72
C ILE A 75 -24.51 -27.87 24.23
N ALA A 76 -23.62 -28.86 24.22
CA ALA A 76 -23.90 -30.19 24.77
C ALA A 76 -24.29 -30.13 26.25
N THR A 77 -23.62 -29.29 27.05
CA THR A 77 -24.00 -29.02 28.45
C THR A 77 -25.37 -28.32 28.55
N ALA A 78 -25.62 -27.31 27.71
CA ALA A 78 -26.87 -26.54 27.72
C ALA A 78 -28.12 -27.37 27.37
N ARG A 79 -27.97 -28.54 26.76
CA ARG A 79 -29.08 -29.51 26.57
C ARG A 79 -29.66 -30.00 27.88
N TYR A 80 -28.85 -30.08 28.93
CA TYR A 80 -29.23 -30.62 30.23
C TYR A 80 -29.26 -29.55 31.33
N ASP A 81 -28.61 -28.41 31.12
CA ASP A 81 -28.55 -27.30 32.07
C ASP A 81 -29.07 -25.98 31.45
N ALA A 82 -30.21 -25.50 31.96
CA ALA A 82 -30.82 -24.26 31.50
C ALA A 82 -29.95 -23.03 31.78
N ALA A 83 -29.15 -23.05 32.85
CA ALA A 83 -28.28 -21.93 33.22
C ALA A 83 -27.15 -21.72 32.19
N ALA A 84 -26.72 -22.79 31.52
CA ALA A 84 -25.68 -22.74 30.49
C ALA A 84 -26.18 -22.24 29.12
N LEU A 85 -27.51 -22.13 28.91
CA LEU A 85 -28.08 -21.81 27.60
C LEU A 85 -27.69 -20.42 27.08
N SER A 86 -27.71 -19.42 27.96
CA SER A 86 -27.31 -18.05 27.61
C SER A 86 -25.83 -17.97 27.23
N GLN A 87 -24.98 -18.69 27.95
CA GLN A 87 -23.55 -18.79 27.68
C GLN A 87 -23.27 -19.50 26.36
N ALA A 88 -23.99 -20.59 26.06
CA ALA A 88 -23.89 -21.33 24.81
C ALA A 88 -24.33 -20.46 23.62
N ALA A 89 -25.45 -19.75 23.73
CA ALA A 89 -25.92 -18.82 22.71
C ALA A 89 -24.89 -17.70 22.43
N ALA A 90 -24.33 -17.10 23.49
CA ALA A 90 -23.27 -16.11 23.36
C ALA A 90 -21.99 -16.69 22.72
N ALA A 91 -21.65 -17.95 23.02
CA ALA A 91 -20.52 -18.66 22.42
C ALA A 91 -20.71 -18.86 20.91
N VAL A 92 -21.91 -19.27 20.46
CA VAL A 92 -22.24 -19.38 19.03
C VAL A 92 -22.07 -18.04 18.33
N GLN A 93 -22.56 -16.94 18.91
CA GLN A 93 -22.40 -15.62 18.31
C GLN A 93 -20.94 -15.16 18.25
N ARG A 94 -20.13 -15.46 19.27
CA ARG A 94 -18.68 -15.20 19.23
C ARG A 94 -17.99 -16.03 18.16
N PHE A 95 -18.29 -17.33 18.06
CA PHE A 95 -17.72 -18.21 17.05
C PHE A 95 -18.08 -17.74 15.63
N ARG A 96 -19.35 -17.40 15.37
CA ARG A 96 -19.79 -16.86 14.08
C ARG A 96 -19.08 -15.56 13.70
N ARG A 97 -18.93 -14.62 14.64
CA ARG A 97 -18.15 -13.40 14.38
C ARG A 97 -16.68 -13.71 14.07
N ARG A 98 -16.09 -14.67 14.80
CA ARG A 98 -14.71 -15.11 14.55
C ARG A 98 -14.57 -15.76 13.17
N TYR A 99 -15.55 -16.58 12.76
CA TYR A 99 -15.58 -17.19 11.43
C TYR A 99 -15.44 -16.11 10.35
N PHE A 100 -16.30 -15.09 10.34
CA PHE A 100 -16.24 -14.03 9.32
C PHE A 100 -14.92 -13.25 9.34
N GLN A 101 -14.32 -13.04 10.51
CA GLN A 101 -13.01 -12.39 10.61
C GLN A 101 -11.89 -13.23 9.97
N VAL A 102 -11.94 -14.55 10.15
CA VAL A 102 -10.99 -15.48 9.56
C VAL A 102 -11.22 -15.60 8.05
N ASP A 103 -12.49 -15.74 7.64
CA ASP A 103 -12.93 -15.81 6.24
C ASP A 103 -12.41 -14.62 5.42
N VAL A 104 -12.64 -13.38 5.89
CA VAL A 104 -12.13 -12.15 5.25
C VAL A 104 -10.59 -12.16 5.16
N THR A 105 -9.91 -12.70 6.16
CA THR A 105 -8.43 -12.78 6.14
C THR A 105 -7.93 -13.78 5.11
N LEU A 106 -8.60 -14.94 5.01
CA LEU A 106 -8.26 -16.00 4.05
C LEU A 106 -8.57 -15.56 2.63
N ASP A 107 -9.75 -14.97 2.38
CA ASP A 107 -10.14 -14.43 1.09
C ASP A 107 -9.15 -13.37 0.59
N PHE A 108 -8.79 -12.41 1.45
CA PHE A 108 -7.81 -11.37 1.08
C PHE A 108 -6.46 -11.98 0.64
N ILE A 109 -5.92 -12.94 1.41
CA ILE A 109 -4.63 -13.56 1.09
C ILE A 109 -4.76 -14.47 -0.14
N GLY A 110 -5.85 -15.23 -0.22
CA GLY A 110 -6.19 -16.09 -1.36
C GLY A 110 -6.22 -15.31 -2.65
N ASP A 111 -7.05 -14.26 -2.71
CA ASP A 111 -7.18 -13.37 -3.86
C ASP A 111 -5.81 -12.78 -4.27
N ALA A 112 -5.06 -12.24 -3.30
CA ALA A 112 -3.75 -11.65 -3.56
C ALA A 112 -2.76 -12.67 -4.17
N VAL A 113 -2.67 -13.87 -3.61
CA VAL A 113 -1.81 -14.95 -4.12
C VAL A 113 -2.30 -15.38 -5.51
N ASN A 114 -3.61 -15.55 -5.70
CA ASN A 114 -4.22 -16.08 -6.92
C ASN A 114 -4.05 -15.16 -8.15
N THR A 115 -3.65 -13.91 -7.95
CA THR A 115 -3.24 -13.00 -9.05
C THR A 115 -2.04 -13.52 -9.86
N ARG A 116 -1.32 -14.54 -9.37
CA ARG A 116 -0.11 -15.11 -10.00
C ARG A 116 -0.36 -16.36 -10.83
N THR A 117 -1.61 -16.64 -11.20
CA THR A 117 -1.97 -17.79 -12.05
C THR A 117 -1.42 -17.68 -13.48
N SER A 118 -1.39 -16.49 -14.08
CA SER A 118 -0.77 -16.27 -15.39
C SER A 118 0.76 -16.20 -15.28
N PRO A 119 1.55 -16.96 -16.08
CA PRO A 119 3.02 -16.90 -16.04
C PRO A 119 3.58 -15.49 -16.30
N VAL A 120 2.97 -14.75 -17.24
CA VAL A 120 3.39 -13.38 -17.57
C VAL A 120 3.13 -12.43 -16.41
N LEU A 121 1.93 -12.50 -15.81
CA LEU A 121 1.59 -11.64 -14.68
C LEU A 121 2.41 -12.00 -13.45
N ARG A 122 2.63 -13.30 -13.20
CA ARG A 122 3.52 -13.80 -12.16
C ARG A 122 4.92 -13.21 -12.29
N ALA A 123 5.52 -13.25 -13.48
CA ALA A 123 6.85 -12.68 -13.70
C ALA A 123 6.88 -11.18 -13.37
N ALA A 124 5.88 -10.42 -13.83
CA ALA A 124 5.78 -8.99 -13.51
C ALA A 124 5.64 -8.74 -12.00
N LEU A 125 4.70 -9.40 -11.32
CA LEU A 125 4.47 -9.23 -9.88
C LEU A 125 5.69 -9.65 -9.05
N THR A 126 6.39 -10.72 -9.43
CA THR A 126 7.66 -11.12 -8.79
C THR A 126 8.75 -10.06 -8.95
N THR A 127 8.85 -9.43 -10.13
CA THR A 127 9.79 -8.32 -10.32
C THR A 127 9.39 -7.10 -9.46
N LEU A 128 8.09 -6.82 -9.32
CA LEU A 128 7.61 -5.75 -8.44
C LEU A 128 7.88 -6.05 -6.96
N ASP A 129 7.77 -7.31 -6.49
CA ASP A 129 8.16 -7.69 -5.13
C ASP A 129 9.61 -7.29 -4.85
N ARG A 130 10.50 -7.60 -5.79
CA ARG A 130 11.94 -7.31 -5.68
C ARG A 130 12.21 -5.81 -5.68
N LEU A 131 11.53 -5.05 -6.55
CA LEU A 131 11.66 -3.59 -6.59
C LEU A 131 11.15 -2.94 -5.30
N ALA A 132 10.06 -3.44 -4.74
CA ALA A 132 9.54 -2.95 -3.46
C ALA A 132 10.50 -3.23 -2.31
N VAL A 133 11.08 -4.43 -2.25
CA VAL A 133 12.12 -4.76 -1.27
C VAL A 133 13.35 -3.86 -1.48
N ALA A 134 13.84 -3.75 -2.72
CA ALA A 134 15.01 -2.95 -3.06
C ALA A 134 14.85 -1.47 -2.69
N SER A 135 13.64 -0.90 -2.83
CA SER A 135 13.39 0.49 -2.43
C SER A 135 13.65 0.68 -0.94
N MET A 136 13.22 -0.26 -0.10
CA MET A 136 13.27 -0.18 1.36
C MET A 136 14.63 -0.54 1.96
N VAL A 137 15.41 -1.39 1.29
CA VAL A 137 16.69 -1.94 1.79
C VAL A 137 17.64 -0.84 2.25
N SER A 138 17.90 0.17 1.40
CA SER A 138 18.88 1.21 1.67
C SER A 138 18.56 2.03 2.92
N VAL A 139 17.27 2.26 3.19
CA VAL A 139 16.78 3.01 4.34
C VAL A 139 16.73 2.15 5.59
N LEU A 140 16.08 0.98 5.52
CA LEU A 140 15.83 0.17 6.71
C LEU A 140 17.11 -0.47 7.25
N GLN A 141 18.07 -0.85 6.40
CA GLN A 141 19.36 -1.34 6.87
C GLN A 141 20.13 -0.25 7.63
N LYS A 142 20.17 0.99 7.11
CA LYS A 142 20.80 2.12 7.81
C LYS A 142 20.08 2.48 9.12
N ALA A 143 18.77 2.27 9.17
CA ALA A 143 17.95 2.44 10.36
C ALA A 143 18.03 1.28 11.36
N ASN A 144 18.84 0.24 11.07
CA ASN A 144 18.91 -1.01 11.82
C ASN A 144 17.52 -1.65 12.06
N LYS A 145 16.69 -1.67 11.01
CA LYS A 145 15.36 -2.27 10.99
C LYS A 145 15.32 -3.45 10.02
N PRO A 146 14.51 -4.49 10.30
CA PRO A 146 14.30 -5.57 9.36
C PRO A 146 13.59 -5.05 8.11
N VAL A 147 14.04 -5.52 6.93
CA VAL A 147 13.33 -5.28 5.68
C VAL A 147 12.21 -6.31 5.56
N PRO A 148 10.93 -5.90 5.50
CA PRO A 148 9.84 -6.85 5.36
C PRO A 148 9.85 -7.50 3.98
N ARG A 149 9.44 -8.77 3.91
CA ARG A 149 9.09 -9.42 2.65
C ARG A 149 7.87 -8.71 2.03
N VAL A 150 7.70 -8.78 0.72
CA VAL A 150 6.62 -8.10 -0.01
C VAL A 150 5.82 -9.10 -0.84
N LEU A 151 4.49 -8.91 -0.89
CA LEU A 151 3.56 -9.57 -1.81
C LEU A 151 2.84 -8.50 -2.63
N VAL A 152 3.31 -8.23 -3.83
CA VAL A 152 2.60 -7.40 -4.81
C VAL A 152 1.52 -8.25 -5.49
N TYR A 153 0.32 -7.71 -5.60
CA TYR A 153 -0.80 -8.36 -6.25
C TYR A 153 -1.61 -7.36 -7.08
N GLN A 154 -2.29 -7.84 -8.12
CA GLN A 154 -3.12 -6.98 -8.98
C GLN A 154 -4.59 -7.04 -8.58
N ASP A 155 -5.22 -5.89 -8.38
CA ASP A 155 -6.66 -5.80 -8.14
C ASP A 155 -7.26 -4.54 -8.81
N LYS A 156 -8.59 -4.39 -8.75
CA LYS A 156 -9.35 -3.25 -9.27
C LYS A 156 -9.18 -2.00 -8.41
N GLY A 157 -9.61 -0.86 -8.95
CA GLY A 157 -9.67 0.42 -8.25
C GLY A 157 -8.93 1.54 -8.96
N THR A 158 -8.87 2.69 -8.29
CA THR A 158 -8.29 3.94 -8.80
C THR A 158 -6.78 4.05 -8.54
N GLY A 159 -6.27 3.38 -7.49
CA GLY A 159 -4.86 3.49 -7.10
C GLY A 159 -4.33 2.26 -6.36
N ALA A 160 -3.01 2.27 -6.12
CA ALA A 160 -2.34 1.29 -5.29
C ALA A 160 -2.80 1.40 -3.82
N SER A 161 -2.48 0.39 -3.01
CA SER A 161 -2.70 0.43 -1.56
C SER A 161 -1.86 -0.63 -0.86
N ILE A 162 -1.47 -0.38 0.37
CA ILE A 162 -0.68 -1.31 1.18
C ILE A 162 -1.39 -1.80 2.43
N LEU A 163 -1.32 -3.12 2.67
CA LEU A 163 -1.44 -3.70 4.00
C LEU A 163 -0.03 -3.97 4.53
N ARG A 164 0.46 -3.08 5.38
CA ARG A 164 1.84 -3.08 5.88
C ARG A 164 2.17 -4.35 6.66
N ALA A 165 3.42 -4.79 6.58
CA ALA A 165 3.92 -5.86 7.44
C ALA A 165 3.79 -5.46 8.93
N GLY A 166 3.33 -6.40 9.75
CA GLY A 166 3.15 -6.24 11.20
C GLY A 166 1.83 -5.60 11.63
N VAL A 167 0.99 -5.12 10.70
CA VAL A 167 -0.34 -4.59 11.07
C VAL A 167 -1.32 -5.73 11.34
N ARG A 168 -2.31 -5.48 12.20
CA ARG A 168 -3.33 -6.49 12.56
C ARG A 168 -4.20 -6.82 11.35
N LEU A 169 -4.52 -8.10 11.21
CA LEU A 169 -5.52 -8.59 10.27
C LEU A 169 -6.90 -8.62 10.93
N TRP A 170 -7.93 -8.94 10.14
CA TRP A 170 -9.30 -9.09 10.64
C TRP A 170 -9.40 -10.25 11.63
N ALA A 171 -8.68 -11.35 11.38
CA ALA A 171 -8.51 -12.45 12.31
C ALA A 171 -7.80 -11.98 13.61
N PRO A 172 -8.44 -12.08 14.78
CA PRO A 172 -7.85 -11.59 16.03
C PRO A 172 -6.54 -12.29 16.38
N GLY A 173 -5.54 -11.50 16.76
CA GLY A 173 -4.20 -12.01 17.09
C GLY A 173 -3.29 -12.19 15.86
N ALA A 174 -3.84 -12.23 14.65
CA ALA A 174 -3.07 -12.33 13.42
C ALA A 174 -2.54 -10.95 12.98
N VAL A 175 -1.31 -10.95 12.46
CA VAL A 175 -0.64 -9.77 11.90
C VAL A 175 -0.16 -10.08 10.49
N MET A 176 -0.08 -9.11 9.60
CA MET A 176 0.38 -9.39 8.25
C MET A 176 1.89 -9.73 8.24
N PRO A 177 2.32 -10.92 7.77
CA PRO A 177 3.73 -11.34 7.87
C PRO A 177 4.63 -10.70 6.81
N CYS A 178 4.05 -10.12 5.76
CA CYS A 178 4.72 -9.39 4.70
C CYS A 178 3.98 -8.09 4.39
N ALA A 179 4.57 -7.16 3.66
CA ALA A 179 3.82 -6.03 3.13
C ALA A 179 3.04 -6.52 1.89
N ALA A 180 1.71 -6.50 1.93
CA ALA A 180 0.91 -6.78 0.74
C ALA A 180 0.58 -5.47 0.02
N ILE A 181 1.01 -5.35 -1.23
CA ILE A 181 0.85 -4.14 -2.02
C ILE A 181 -0.03 -4.42 -3.23
N LYS A 182 -1.17 -3.76 -3.27
CA LYS A 182 -2.07 -3.76 -4.42
C LYS A 182 -1.50 -2.86 -5.50
N ILE A 183 -1.49 -3.34 -6.75
CA ILE A 183 -1.30 -2.52 -7.94
C ILE A 183 -2.52 -2.63 -8.85
N VAL A 184 -2.90 -1.51 -9.47
CA VAL A 184 -4.02 -1.45 -10.41
C VAL A 184 -3.53 -1.65 -11.84
N ARG A 185 -4.42 -2.15 -12.71
CA ARG A 185 -4.05 -2.56 -14.08
C ARG A 185 -3.38 -1.46 -14.90
N HIS A 186 -3.83 -0.22 -14.77
CA HIS A 186 -3.25 0.91 -15.51
C HIS A 186 -1.86 1.32 -14.99
N ASN A 187 -1.49 0.91 -13.76
CA ASN A 187 -0.19 1.19 -13.14
C ASN A 187 0.78 -0.01 -13.17
N LEU A 188 0.34 -1.21 -13.58
CA LEU A 188 1.16 -2.43 -13.51
C LEU A 188 2.53 -2.27 -14.18
N TYR A 189 2.58 -1.59 -15.32
CA TYR A 189 3.81 -1.33 -16.08
C TYR A 189 4.32 0.10 -15.96
N ARG A 190 3.73 0.89 -15.04
CA ARG A 190 4.16 2.22 -14.61
C ARG A 190 4.18 2.28 -13.07
N PRO A 191 4.98 1.44 -12.39
CA PRO A 191 4.77 1.15 -10.98
C PRO A 191 5.39 2.19 -10.04
N THR A 192 5.33 3.49 -10.34
CA THR A 192 5.86 4.53 -9.42
C THR A 192 5.07 4.59 -8.12
N SER A 193 3.77 4.27 -8.16
CA SER A 193 2.91 4.12 -6.98
C SER A 193 3.36 2.99 -6.05
N LEU A 194 4.08 1.97 -6.54
CA LEU A 194 4.71 0.95 -5.69
C LEU A 194 5.63 1.59 -4.64
N PHE A 195 6.37 2.62 -5.05
CA PHE A 195 7.32 3.28 -4.16
C PHE A 195 6.60 4.11 -3.09
N HIS A 196 5.48 4.75 -3.44
CA HIS A 196 4.60 5.41 -2.46
C HIS A 196 4.14 4.42 -1.38
N GLU A 197 3.64 3.25 -1.79
CA GLU A 197 3.21 2.20 -0.85
C GLU A 197 4.35 1.72 0.07
N THR A 198 5.55 1.49 -0.49
CA THR A 198 6.72 1.17 0.34
C THR A 198 7.15 2.32 1.25
N GLY A 199 6.87 3.56 0.86
CA GLY A 199 7.07 4.75 1.69
C GLY A 199 6.26 4.69 2.98
N HIS A 200 4.99 4.25 2.94
CA HIS A 200 4.20 4.04 4.15
C HIS A 200 4.80 2.99 5.08
N GLN A 201 5.35 1.90 4.53
CA GLN A 201 6.02 0.86 5.30
C GLN A 201 7.27 1.40 5.99
N VAL A 202 8.12 2.13 5.24
CA VAL A 202 9.35 2.73 5.76
C VAL A 202 9.02 3.75 6.83
N ALA A 203 8.12 4.70 6.55
CA ALA A 203 7.78 5.77 7.48
C ALA A 203 7.18 5.23 8.79
N HIS A 204 6.43 4.12 8.73
CA HIS A 204 5.94 3.42 9.91
C HIS A 204 7.06 2.82 10.76
N LEU A 205 7.98 2.07 10.13
CA LEU A 205 9.06 1.36 10.84
C LEU A 205 10.13 2.31 11.41
N THR A 206 10.30 3.48 10.80
CA THR A 206 11.30 4.47 11.21
C THR A 206 10.75 5.59 12.09
N GLY A 207 9.43 5.66 12.28
CA GLY A 207 8.77 6.71 13.05
C GLY A 207 8.77 8.07 12.36
N TRP A 208 8.78 8.11 11.02
CA TRP A 208 8.96 9.35 10.26
C TRP A 208 7.71 10.23 10.17
N ASN A 209 6.51 9.65 10.15
CA ASN A 209 5.25 10.41 9.99
C ASN A 209 5.10 11.57 11.00
N PRO A 210 5.30 11.37 12.32
CA PRO A 210 5.20 12.48 13.28
C PRO A 210 6.22 13.58 13.02
N SER A 211 7.43 13.24 12.55
CA SER A 211 8.46 14.23 12.21
C SER A 211 8.07 15.09 11.01
N VAL A 212 7.46 14.48 9.98
CA VAL A 212 6.93 15.23 8.82
C VAL A 212 5.82 16.18 9.29
N GLY A 213 4.90 15.72 10.14
CA GLY A 213 3.84 16.56 10.71
C GLY A 213 4.40 17.73 11.52
N ALA A 214 5.42 17.49 12.35
CA ALA A 214 6.08 18.55 13.12
C ALA A 214 6.81 19.56 12.23
N ALA A 215 7.51 19.09 11.18
CA ALA A 215 8.20 19.94 10.22
C ALA A 215 7.21 20.82 9.44
N LEU A 216 6.08 20.26 8.99
CA LEU A 216 4.99 21.00 8.36
C LEU A 216 4.41 22.06 9.30
N ALA A 217 4.11 21.69 10.55
CA ALA A 217 3.59 22.63 11.54
C ALA A 217 4.54 23.81 11.79
N GLN A 218 5.84 23.54 11.91
CA GLN A 218 6.87 24.58 12.04
C GLN A 218 6.96 25.45 10.78
N ALA A 219 6.90 24.84 9.60
CA ALA A 219 6.94 25.53 8.31
C ALA A 219 5.67 26.33 8.00
N LEU A 220 4.59 26.18 8.75
CA LEU A 220 3.38 26.99 8.59
C LEU A 220 3.24 28.03 9.71
N GLY A 221 4.01 27.90 10.79
CA GLY A 221 4.14 28.92 11.84
C GLY A 221 2.83 29.19 12.58
N HIS A 222 2.35 30.43 12.50
CA HIS A 222 1.15 30.92 13.18
C HIS A 222 -0.15 30.79 12.34
N ASP A 223 -0.09 30.28 11.11
CA ASP A 223 -1.32 30.01 10.32
C ASP A 223 -1.96 28.70 10.82
N GLU A 224 -2.81 28.82 11.84
CA GLU A 224 -3.45 27.69 12.51
C GLU A 224 -4.33 26.86 11.57
N GLU A 225 -5.03 27.51 10.64
CA GLU A 225 -5.89 26.83 9.66
C GLU A 225 -5.06 25.99 8.69
N LEU A 226 -3.98 26.54 8.12
CA LEU A 226 -3.10 25.75 7.26
C LEU A 226 -2.43 24.61 8.02
N ARG A 227 -2.03 24.82 9.27
CA ARG A 227 -1.47 23.75 10.10
C ARG A 227 -2.47 22.62 10.33
N ALA A 228 -3.71 22.96 10.64
CA ALA A 228 -4.79 21.99 10.85
C ALA A 228 -5.10 21.22 9.56
N MET A 229 -4.95 21.85 8.39
CA MET A 229 -5.14 21.22 7.09
C MET A 229 -3.98 20.29 6.71
N TRP A 230 -2.72 20.76 6.79
CA TRP A 230 -1.56 20.04 6.27
C TRP A 230 -1.01 18.95 7.19
N THR A 231 -1.06 19.15 8.51
CA THR A 231 -0.43 18.22 9.47
C THR A 231 -1.05 16.81 9.44
N PRO A 232 -2.39 16.65 9.35
CA PRO A 232 -3.01 15.33 9.23
C PRO A 232 -2.56 14.51 8.02
N TRP A 233 -2.13 15.18 6.95
CA TRP A 233 -1.66 14.53 5.71
C TRP A 233 -0.21 14.03 5.78
N ALA A 234 0.46 14.15 6.93
CA ALA A 234 1.87 13.81 7.06
C ALA A 234 2.22 12.37 6.63
N SER A 235 1.32 11.40 6.83
CA SER A 235 1.56 10.01 6.41
C SER A 235 1.57 9.83 4.89
N GLU A 236 0.72 10.56 4.18
CA GLU A 236 0.64 10.56 2.71
C GLU A 236 1.80 11.34 2.12
N ILE A 237 2.11 12.50 2.69
CA ILE A 237 3.24 13.33 2.26
C ILE A 237 4.58 12.61 2.46
N ALA A 238 4.76 11.88 3.58
CA ALA A 238 5.97 11.07 3.78
C ALA A 238 6.14 10.01 2.68
N ALA A 239 5.05 9.35 2.29
CA ALA A 239 5.05 8.37 1.20
C ALA A 239 5.32 9.03 -0.17
N ASP A 240 4.77 10.22 -0.42
CA ASP A 240 5.05 11.00 -1.63
C ASP A 240 6.51 11.43 -1.73
N VAL A 241 7.09 11.95 -0.64
CA VAL A 241 8.52 12.28 -0.58
C VAL A 241 9.34 11.03 -0.89
N TYR A 242 9.02 9.89 -0.26
CA TYR A 242 9.74 8.65 -0.50
C TYR A 242 9.67 8.18 -1.97
N ALA A 243 8.49 8.24 -2.58
CA ALA A 243 8.30 7.92 -4.00
C ALA A 243 9.10 8.88 -4.90
N PHE A 244 9.08 10.18 -4.59
CA PHE A 244 9.85 11.20 -5.30
C PHE A 244 11.35 10.96 -5.20
N LEU A 245 11.89 10.60 -4.02
CA LEU A 245 13.32 10.33 -3.87
C LEU A 245 13.78 9.10 -4.68
N HIS A 246 12.88 8.15 -4.95
CA HIS A 246 13.17 6.97 -5.78
C HIS A 246 12.89 7.16 -7.27
N SER A 247 11.98 8.05 -7.66
CA SER A 247 11.52 8.15 -9.05
C SER A 247 11.42 9.55 -9.63
N GLY A 248 11.81 10.56 -8.87
CA GLY A 248 11.88 11.96 -9.29
C GLY A 248 10.55 12.46 -9.84
N TYR A 249 10.62 13.13 -10.99
CA TYR A 249 9.45 13.69 -11.64
C TYR A 249 8.43 12.62 -12.11
N ALA A 250 8.85 11.37 -12.31
CA ALA A 250 7.97 10.30 -12.77
C ALA A 250 6.83 10.00 -11.78
N SER A 251 7.07 10.03 -10.47
CA SER A 251 5.99 9.87 -9.48
C SER A 251 5.04 11.07 -9.47
N VAL A 252 5.54 12.27 -9.75
CA VAL A 252 4.71 13.49 -9.78
C VAL A 252 3.75 13.46 -10.97
N ALA A 253 4.24 13.13 -12.16
CA ALA A 253 3.41 12.99 -13.35
C ALA A 253 2.38 11.86 -13.18
N ALA A 254 2.81 10.68 -12.70
CA ALA A 254 1.91 9.55 -12.48
C ALA A 254 0.84 9.84 -11.41
N LEU A 255 1.17 10.61 -10.37
CA LEU A 255 0.18 11.08 -9.39
C LEU A 255 -0.86 11.96 -10.05
N TYR A 256 -0.44 12.97 -10.83
CA TYR A 256 -1.34 13.88 -11.52
C TYR A 256 -2.28 13.14 -12.48
N ASP A 257 -1.79 12.11 -13.19
CA ASP A 257 -2.63 11.29 -14.07
C ASP A 257 -3.76 10.57 -13.33
N VAL A 258 -3.61 10.30 -12.03
CA VAL A 258 -4.62 9.66 -11.17
C VAL A 258 -5.57 10.68 -10.54
N VAL A 259 -5.05 11.82 -10.07
CA VAL A 259 -5.84 12.83 -9.33
C VAL A 259 -6.37 13.96 -10.22
N GLY A 260 -5.97 14.01 -11.50
CA GLY A 260 -6.26 15.05 -12.48
C GLY A 260 -7.70 15.08 -13.00
N ASP A 261 -8.67 14.71 -12.16
CA ASP A 261 -10.08 14.63 -12.47
C ASP A 261 -10.83 15.90 -12.02
N ALA A 262 -11.70 16.42 -12.89
CA ALA A 262 -12.35 17.72 -12.67
C ALA A 262 -13.31 17.72 -11.48
N GLU A 263 -13.89 16.58 -11.15
CA GLU A 263 -14.86 16.45 -10.05
C GLU A 263 -14.15 16.37 -8.70
N THR A 264 -12.91 15.88 -8.67
CA THR A 264 -12.23 15.49 -7.42
C THR A 264 -10.95 16.28 -7.12
N ILE A 265 -10.25 16.84 -8.10
CA ILE A 265 -8.90 17.42 -7.91
C ILE A 265 -8.86 18.61 -6.93
N LEU A 266 -9.95 19.40 -6.86
CA LEU A 266 -10.12 20.54 -5.94
C LEU A 266 -10.99 20.20 -4.73
N HIS A 267 -11.42 18.95 -4.57
CA HIS A 267 -12.30 18.54 -3.49
C HIS A 267 -11.50 18.19 -2.23
N TRP A 268 -12.03 18.58 -1.07
CA TRP A 268 -11.47 18.23 0.24
C TRP A 268 -12.54 17.61 1.15
N PRO A 269 -12.69 16.28 1.13
CA PRO A 269 -13.53 15.60 2.10
C PRO A 269 -12.92 15.75 3.50
N ILE A 270 -13.74 16.12 4.49
CA ILE A 270 -13.30 16.19 5.88
C ILE A 270 -12.85 14.80 6.35
N GLY A 271 -11.64 14.71 6.88
CA GLY A 271 -11.05 13.47 7.37
C GLY A 271 -10.36 12.63 6.30
N ASP A 272 -10.31 13.09 5.04
CA ASP A 272 -9.48 12.45 4.01
C ASP A 272 -8.01 12.50 4.43
N PRO A 273 -7.31 11.35 4.52
CA PRO A 273 -5.89 11.34 4.85
C PRO A 273 -5.02 11.94 3.75
N HIS A 274 -5.54 12.12 2.52
CA HIS A 274 -4.77 12.65 1.39
C HIS A 274 -4.85 14.18 1.29
N PRO A 275 -3.73 14.84 0.90
CA PRO A 275 -3.81 16.20 0.42
C PRO A 275 -4.73 16.30 -0.79
N ILE A 276 -5.39 17.45 -0.92
CA ILE A 276 -6.16 17.82 -2.11
C ILE A 276 -5.30 17.59 -3.35
N GLY A 277 -5.82 16.90 -4.36
CA GLY A 277 -5.05 16.46 -5.53
C GLY A 277 -4.27 17.60 -6.20
N TRP A 278 -4.87 18.79 -6.23
CA TRP A 278 -4.25 20.02 -6.73
C TRP A 278 -3.02 20.44 -5.91
N LEU A 279 -3.12 20.50 -4.58
CA LEU A 279 -1.99 20.82 -3.69
C LEU A 279 -0.92 19.72 -3.68
N ARG A 280 -1.35 18.45 -3.73
CA ARG A 280 -0.45 17.29 -3.78
C ARG A 280 0.43 17.32 -5.03
N THR A 281 -0.16 17.66 -6.17
CA THR A 281 0.57 17.83 -7.43
C THR A 281 1.52 19.03 -7.37
N ALA A 282 1.04 20.19 -6.88
CA ALA A 282 1.88 21.38 -6.72
C ALA A 282 3.08 21.13 -5.78
N LEU A 283 2.89 20.34 -4.72
CA LEU A 283 3.95 19.92 -3.82
C LEU A 283 4.99 19.04 -4.52
N GLY A 284 4.56 18.07 -5.33
CA GLY A 284 5.46 17.26 -6.16
C GLY A 284 6.29 18.11 -7.13
N CYS A 285 5.68 19.10 -7.78
CA CYS A 285 6.39 20.05 -8.63
C CYS A 285 7.39 20.93 -7.83
N ALA A 286 7.05 21.29 -6.60
CA ALA A 286 7.95 22.02 -5.71
C ALA A 286 9.15 21.18 -5.25
N PHE A 287 8.97 19.87 -5.02
CA PHE A 287 10.10 18.95 -4.77
C PHE A 287 11.06 18.93 -5.95
N ALA A 288 10.53 18.83 -7.18
CA ALA A 288 11.36 18.82 -8.39
C ALA A 288 12.15 20.12 -8.55
N ARG A 289 11.53 21.29 -8.31
CA ARG A 289 12.24 22.57 -8.28
C ARG A 289 13.36 22.60 -7.25
N ARG A 290 13.07 22.11 -6.04
CA ARG A 290 14.00 22.14 -4.92
C ARG A 290 15.21 21.22 -5.13
N CYS A 291 15.00 20.04 -5.73
CA CYS A 291 16.04 19.02 -5.87
C CYS A 291 16.77 19.04 -7.21
N PHE A 292 16.18 19.58 -8.28
CA PHE A 292 16.76 19.52 -9.64
C PHE A 292 17.09 20.92 -10.19
N SER A 293 16.07 21.70 -10.53
CA SER A 293 16.23 23.02 -11.15
C SER A 293 14.93 23.81 -11.12
N GLU A 294 15.00 25.14 -11.22
CA GLU A 294 13.79 25.97 -11.35
C GLU A 294 13.00 25.67 -12.63
N GLU A 295 13.68 25.21 -13.68
CA GLU A 295 13.11 24.84 -14.98
C GLU A 295 13.02 23.32 -15.15
N GLY A 296 11.98 22.83 -15.83
CA GLY A 296 11.80 21.42 -16.16
C GLY A 296 10.34 21.09 -16.50
N PRO A 297 10.03 19.82 -16.81
CA PRO A 297 8.68 19.41 -17.18
C PRO A 297 7.63 19.67 -16.08
N TRP A 298 8.02 19.70 -14.80
CA TRP A 298 7.15 20.08 -13.68
C TRP A 298 6.60 21.50 -13.76
N VAL A 299 7.30 22.43 -14.43
CA VAL A 299 6.81 23.80 -14.63
C VAL A 299 5.63 23.80 -15.58
N ALA A 300 5.73 23.06 -16.69
CA ALA A 300 4.64 22.91 -17.63
C ALA A 300 3.44 22.19 -16.99
N LEU A 301 3.68 21.09 -16.28
CA LEU A 301 2.64 20.35 -15.57
C LEU A 301 1.87 21.23 -14.58
N GLN A 302 2.58 21.97 -13.73
CA GLN A 302 1.92 22.84 -12.74
C GLN A 302 1.08 23.93 -13.44
N ARG A 303 1.63 24.59 -14.47
CA ARG A 303 0.88 25.61 -15.24
C ARG A 303 -0.35 25.02 -15.93
N SER A 304 -0.22 23.84 -16.54
CA SER A 304 -1.34 23.15 -17.18
C SER A 304 -2.43 22.79 -16.17
N MET A 305 -2.05 22.28 -15.00
CA MET A 305 -3.00 22.00 -13.90
C MET A 305 -3.70 23.27 -13.44
N GLU A 306 -2.96 24.35 -13.12
CA GLU A 306 -3.51 25.62 -12.65
C GLU A 306 -4.46 26.26 -13.68
N THR A 307 -4.14 26.13 -14.97
CA THR A 307 -4.99 26.63 -16.07
C THR A 307 -6.26 25.82 -16.22
N ARG A 308 -6.16 24.48 -16.14
CA ARG A 308 -7.31 23.58 -16.31
C ARG A 308 -8.23 23.58 -15.09
N PHE A 309 -7.66 23.74 -13.90
CA PHE A 309 -8.35 23.70 -12.61
C PHE A 309 -8.04 24.97 -11.82
N PRO A 310 -8.62 26.12 -12.22
CA PRO A 310 -8.37 27.37 -11.53
C PRO A 310 -8.93 27.32 -10.11
N ILE A 311 -8.25 27.94 -9.15
CA ILE A 311 -8.68 28.02 -7.74
C ILE A 311 -10.12 28.58 -7.62
N SER A 312 -10.53 29.47 -8.52
CA SER A 312 -11.88 30.03 -8.56
C SER A 312 -13.00 28.99 -8.78
N ALA A 313 -12.65 27.78 -9.23
CA ALA A 313 -13.59 26.66 -9.37
C ALA A 313 -13.73 25.82 -8.09
N ALA A 314 -12.87 26.02 -7.08
CA ALA A 314 -13.00 25.36 -5.78
C ALA A 314 -14.11 26.01 -4.93
N ASP A 315 -14.56 25.29 -3.89
CA ASP A 315 -15.48 25.84 -2.88
C ASP A 315 -14.93 27.14 -2.29
N THR A 316 -15.79 28.15 -2.11
CA THR A 316 -15.37 29.50 -1.72
C THR A 316 -14.67 29.55 -0.35
N THR A 317 -14.97 28.61 0.55
CA THR A 317 -14.28 28.47 1.84
C THR A 317 -12.87 27.89 1.70
N LEU A 318 -12.62 27.12 0.64
CA LEU A 318 -11.35 26.47 0.37
C LEU A 318 -10.37 27.37 -0.40
N GLN A 319 -10.86 28.29 -1.24
CA GLN A 319 -10.01 29.16 -2.07
C GLN A 319 -8.92 29.91 -1.28
N PRO A 320 -9.21 30.53 -0.11
CA PRO A 320 -8.18 31.21 0.67
C PRO A 320 -7.07 30.25 1.16
N LEU A 321 -7.43 29.02 1.54
CA LEU A 321 -6.47 28.02 1.99
C LEU A 321 -5.56 27.55 0.85
N LEU A 322 -6.11 27.36 -0.35
CA LEU A 322 -5.33 27.00 -1.54
C LEU A 322 -4.32 28.10 -1.89
N VAL A 323 -4.75 29.37 -1.91
CA VAL A 323 -3.88 30.51 -2.21
C VAL A 323 -2.73 30.63 -1.19
N ARG A 324 -3.04 30.56 0.12
CA ARG A 324 -2.00 30.64 1.17
C ARG A 324 -1.07 29.43 1.14
N SER A 325 -1.59 28.24 0.85
CA SER A 325 -0.78 27.02 0.67
C SER A 325 0.21 27.16 -0.48
N MET A 326 -0.20 27.74 -1.61
CA MET A 326 0.70 27.98 -2.74
C MET A 326 1.80 28.97 -2.41
N ALA A 327 1.47 30.05 -1.72
CA ALA A 327 2.46 31.02 -1.25
C ALA A 327 3.48 30.36 -0.30
N ALA A 328 3.03 29.42 0.54
CA ALA A 328 3.88 28.64 1.43
C ALA A 328 4.51 27.40 0.77
N MET A 329 4.27 27.12 -0.50
CA MET A 329 4.67 25.86 -1.13
C MET A 329 6.19 25.59 -1.08
N PRO A 330 7.07 26.58 -1.36
CA PRO A 330 8.52 26.34 -1.27
C PRO A 330 9.00 25.92 0.13
N ARG A 331 8.45 26.54 1.19
CA ARG A 331 8.81 26.21 2.58
C ARG A 331 8.19 24.90 3.06
N ILE A 332 6.99 24.56 2.59
CA ILE A 332 6.37 23.25 2.82
C ILE A 332 7.23 22.16 2.17
N ALA A 333 7.62 22.34 0.90
CA ALA A 333 8.44 21.38 0.18
C ALA A 333 9.78 21.13 0.89
N GLU A 334 10.47 22.20 1.32
CA GLU A 334 11.71 22.08 2.08
C GLU A 334 11.51 21.35 3.41
N ALA A 335 10.44 21.65 4.14
CA ALA A 335 10.16 21.00 5.42
C ALA A 335 9.94 19.49 5.26
N CYS A 336 9.24 19.06 4.21
CA CYS A 336 9.02 17.65 3.92
C CYS A 336 10.33 16.92 3.54
N LEU A 337 11.17 17.54 2.71
CA LEU A 337 12.45 16.96 2.26
C LEU A 337 13.52 16.92 3.37
N SER A 338 13.47 17.87 4.30
CA SER A 338 14.42 17.99 5.42
C SER A 338 13.92 17.39 6.74
N ALA A 339 12.69 16.87 6.78
CA ALA A 339 12.12 16.26 7.98
C ALA A 339 12.99 15.10 8.48
N GLY A 340 13.52 15.25 9.70
CA GLY A 340 14.40 14.28 10.32
C GLY A 340 13.72 12.93 10.59
N VAL A 341 14.39 11.83 10.24
CA VAL A 341 13.91 10.48 10.46
C VAL A 341 14.46 9.95 11.79
N PRO A 342 13.63 9.66 12.82
CA PRO A 342 14.11 9.26 14.14
C PRO A 342 15.04 8.04 14.11
N ALA A 343 14.68 7.01 13.36
CA ALA A 343 15.50 5.80 13.23
C ALA A 343 16.81 6.01 12.43
N LEU A 344 17.00 7.18 11.80
CA LEU A 344 18.26 7.59 11.16
C LEU A 344 19.01 8.65 11.98
N ASN A 345 18.80 8.68 13.30
CA ASN A 345 19.37 9.67 14.22
C ASN A 345 19.00 11.11 13.85
N GLY A 346 17.77 11.33 13.38
CA GLY A 346 17.26 12.64 12.99
C GLY A 346 17.74 13.15 11.63
N ARG A 347 18.55 12.37 10.90
CA ARG A 347 18.94 12.72 9.52
C ARG A 347 17.73 12.65 8.58
N PRO A 348 17.63 13.53 7.57
CA PRO A 348 16.52 13.49 6.62
C PRO A 348 16.59 12.28 5.70
N MET A 349 15.48 11.94 5.03
CA MET A 349 15.48 10.82 4.07
C MET A 349 16.42 11.06 2.89
N THR A 350 16.63 12.33 2.50
CA THR A 350 17.55 12.78 1.45
C THR A 350 19.01 12.45 1.73
N ASP A 351 19.40 12.23 2.98
CA ASP A 351 20.75 11.78 3.36
C ASP A 351 21.01 10.30 3.01
N VAL A 352 19.93 9.53 2.77
CA VAL A 352 20.00 8.10 2.43
C VAL A 352 19.64 7.88 0.97
N LEU A 353 18.62 8.58 0.48
CA LEU A 353 18.14 8.51 -0.89
C LEU A 353 18.51 9.81 -1.61
N GLU A 354 19.50 9.74 -2.50
CA GLU A 354 20.01 10.90 -3.21
C GLU A 354 19.08 11.26 -4.39
N PRO A 355 18.32 12.38 -4.32
CA PRO A 355 17.39 12.74 -5.38
C PRO A 355 18.12 13.02 -6.71
N ALA A 356 19.35 13.52 -6.68
CA ALA A 356 20.12 13.84 -7.88
C ALA A 356 20.27 12.63 -8.83
N ARG A 357 20.26 11.39 -8.32
CA ARG A 357 20.34 10.16 -9.13
C ARG A 357 19.13 9.93 -10.02
N VAL A 358 17.99 10.53 -9.68
CA VAL A 358 16.72 10.43 -10.41
C VAL A 358 16.31 11.77 -11.04
N SER A 359 17.26 12.71 -11.13
CA SER A 359 17.08 13.92 -11.94
C SER A 359 16.97 13.59 -13.43
N PRO A 360 16.27 14.40 -14.24
CA PRO A 360 16.18 14.18 -15.69
C PRO A 360 17.55 14.05 -16.38
N ALA A 361 18.53 14.83 -15.95
CA ALA A 361 19.90 14.76 -16.46
C ALA A 361 20.57 13.41 -16.12
N ALA A 362 20.50 12.97 -14.86
CA ALA A 362 21.10 11.70 -14.44
C ALA A 362 20.43 10.47 -15.08
N LEU A 363 19.11 10.51 -15.29
CA LEU A 363 18.37 9.45 -15.97
C LEU A 363 18.69 9.41 -17.47
N SER A 364 18.78 10.58 -18.12
CA SER A 364 19.20 10.67 -19.52
C SER A 364 20.64 10.19 -19.71
N GLU A 365 21.52 10.47 -18.77
CA GLU A 365 22.91 10.00 -18.80
C GLU A 365 23.01 8.48 -18.60
N LEU A 366 22.21 7.91 -17.69
CA LEU A 366 22.09 6.46 -17.52
C LEU A 366 21.62 5.80 -18.83
N GLU A 367 20.58 6.34 -19.46
CA GLU A 367 20.07 5.86 -20.74
C GLU A 367 21.13 5.89 -21.83
N ARG A 368 21.84 7.02 -21.97
CA ARG A 368 22.86 7.24 -23.00
C ARG A 368 24.07 6.33 -22.82
N THR A 369 24.54 6.18 -21.58
CA THR A 369 25.78 5.45 -21.27
C THR A 369 25.58 3.94 -21.36
N VAL A 370 24.43 3.43 -20.91
CA VAL A 370 24.15 1.99 -20.87
C VAL A 370 23.46 1.52 -22.17
N GLY A 371 22.68 2.38 -22.82
CA GLY A 371 21.99 2.08 -24.07
C GLY A 371 21.03 0.90 -23.95
N ALA A 372 21.00 0.05 -24.98
CA ALA A 372 20.06 -1.09 -25.05
C ALA A 372 20.23 -2.10 -23.91
N ALA A 373 21.42 -2.21 -23.32
CA ALA A 373 21.71 -3.14 -22.22
C ALA A 373 20.90 -2.82 -20.94
N LEU A 374 20.41 -1.59 -20.80
CA LEU A 374 19.61 -1.16 -19.65
C LEU A 374 18.33 -1.99 -19.50
N TRP A 375 17.77 -2.45 -20.64
CA TRP A 375 16.48 -3.13 -20.70
C TRP A 375 16.59 -4.65 -20.78
N THR A 376 17.80 -5.19 -20.94
CA THR A 376 18.03 -6.63 -21.16
C THR A 376 19.01 -7.25 -20.18
N SER A 377 19.89 -6.47 -19.56
CA SER A 377 20.91 -6.97 -18.64
C SER A 377 20.34 -7.33 -17.26
N PRO A 378 20.58 -8.55 -16.76
CA PRO A 378 20.26 -8.91 -15.38
C PRO A 378 20.97 -8.01 -14.35
N HIS A 379 22.22 -7.61 -14.62
CA HIS A 379 23.00 -6.75 -13.73
C HIS A 379 22.30 -5.40 -13.53
N TRP A 380 21.93 -4.71 -14.62
CA TRP A 380 21.27 -3.41 -14.53
C TRP A 380 19.87 -3.48 -13.95
N ARG A 381 19.16 -4.59 -14.16
CA ARG A 381 17.88 -4.84 -13.49
C ARG A 381 18.01 -4.84 -11.98
N GLU A 382 19.06 -5.46 -11.46
CA GLU A 382 19.29 -5.56 -10.01
C GLU A 382 19.83 -4.25 -9.44
N THR A 383 20.82 -3.63 -10.08
CA THR A 383 21.51 -2.46 -9.54
C THR A 383 20.79 -1.14 -9.81
N GLU A 384 20.06 -1.03 -10.91
CA GLU A 384 19.42 0.23 -11.35
C GLU A 384 17.92 0.08 -11.67
N GLY A 385 17.27 -1.03 -11.27
CA GLY A 385 15.87 -1.31 -11.57
C GLY A 385 14.90 -0.20 -11.20
N ILE A 386 15.11 0.48 -10.06
CA ILE A 386 14.30 1.61 -9.63
C ILE A 386 14.49 2.82 -10.57
N ARG A 387 15.73 3.13 -10.96
CA ARG A 387 16.03 4.21 -11.90
C ARG A 387 15.54 3.91 -13.32
N ILE A 388 15.47 2.63 -13.71
CA ILE A 388 14.87 2.20 -14.97
C ILE A 388 13.36 2.51 -14.96
N VAL A 389 12.66 2.24 -13.85
CA VAL A 389 11.24 2.63 -13.68
C VAL A 389 11.09 4.15 -13.72
N ALA A 390 11.97 4.88 -13.03
CA ALA A 390 11.98 6.34 -13.05
C ALA A 390 12.17 6.92 -14.46
N LEU A 391 13.13 6.37 -15.23
CA LEU A 391 13.41 6.76 -16.61
C LEU A 391 12.20 6.49 -17.51
N ALA A 392 11.58 5.31 -17.42
CA ALA A 392 10.41 4.98 -18.22
C ALA A 392 9.27 5.98 -17.97
N GLY A 393 8.96 6.26 -16.71
CA GLY A 393 7.92 7.23 -16.35
C GLY A 393 8.27 8.67 -16.73
N LEU A 394 9.54 9.06 -16.65
CA LEU A 394 9.99 10.37 -17.13
C LEU A 394 9.76 10.51 -18.64
N ARG A 395 10.22 9.53 -19.44
CA ARG A 395 10.11 9.59 -20.90
C ARG A 395 8.67 9.59 -21.37
N GLU A 396 7.82 8.86 -20.67
CA GLU A 396 6.38 8.87 -20.92
C GLU A 396 5.73 10.22 -20.63
N ALA A 397 6.13 10.89 -19.54
CA ALA A 397 5.64 12.21 -19.21
C ALA A 397 6.15 13.31 -20.17
N GLU A 398 7.39 13.17 -20.68
CA GLU A 398 7.99 14.10 -21.65
C GLU A 398 7.49 13.87 -23.08
N HIS A 399 7.19 12.62 -23.45
CA HIS A 399 6.84 12.19 -24.80
C HIS A 399 5.57 11.32 -24.82
N PRO A 400 4.41 11.89 -24.47
CA PRO A 400 3.15 11.14 -24.38
C PRO A 400 2.76 10.44 -25.70
N GLU A 401 3.17 10.98 -26.84
CA GLU A 401 2.99 10.37 -28.17
C GLU A 401 3.71 9.02 -28.32
N THR A 402 4.73 8.76 -27.50
CA THR A 402 5.47 7.49 -27.46
C THR A 402 5.16 6.63 -26.25
N ALA A 403 4.16 6.99 -25.43
CA ALA A 403 3.82 6.28 -24.19
C ALA A 403 3.59 4.77 -24.39
N SER A 404 2.95 4.36 -25.49
CA SER A 404 2.73 2.95 -25.80
C SER A 404 4.03 2.16 -26.01
N VAL A 405 5.07 2.80 -26.56
CA VAL A 405 6.40 2.21 -26.73
C VAL A 405 7.06 1.98 -25.38
N TRP A 406 6.98 2.98 -24.48
CA TRP A 406 7.54 2.90 -23.13
C TRP A 406 6.83 1.87 -22.27
N ILE A 407 5.50 1.80 -22.31
CA ILE A 407 4.73 0.75 -21.62
C ILE A 407 5.12 -0.64 -22.14
N ASN A 408 5.22 -0.83 -23.45
CA ASN A 408 5.60 -2.13 -24.01
C ASN A 408 7.02 -2.54 -23.60
N ARG A 409 7.95 -1.57 -23.55
CA ARG A 409 9.32 -1.79 -23.08
C ARG A 409 9.35 -2.14 -21.59
N ALA A 410 8.63 -1.40 -20.75
CA ALA A 410 8.51 -1.69 -19.31
C ALA A 410 7.87 -3.06 -19.06
N ARG A 411 6.82 -3.41 -19.82
CA ARG A 411 6.21 -4.74 -19.79
C ARG A 411 7.22 -5.82 -20.12
N ALA A 412 7.92 -5.72 -21.25
CA ALA A 412 8.94 -6.70 -21.63
C ALA A 412 10.05 -6.83 -20.57
N TRP A 413 10.47 -5.72 -19.96
CA TRP A 413 11.46 -5.72 -18.89
C TRP A 413 10.95 -6.37 -17.60
N LEU A 414 9.70 -6.08 -17.18
CA LEU A 414 9.09 -6.67 -15.97
C LEU A 414 8.79 -8.16 -16.12
N THR A 415 8.46 -8.61 -17.34
CA THR A 415 8.03 -9.99 -17.61
C THR A 415 9.13 -10.90 -18.13
N SER A 416 10.27 -10.36 -18.58
CA SER A 416 11.40 -11.19 -18.98
C SER A 416 12.05 -11.75 -17.72
N GLU A 417 12.12 -13.09 -17.61
CA GLU A 417 12.86 -13.70 -16.53
C GLU A 417 14.32 -13.24 -16.58
N ALA A 418 14.87 -12.83 -15.44
CA ALA A 418 16.31 -12.82 -15.29
C ALA A 418 16.70 -14.30 -15.32
N ARG A 419 17.05 -14.84 -16.50
CA ARG A 419 17.68 -16.15 -16.55
C ARG A 419 18.96 -16.01 -15.75
N ALA A 420 18.96 -16.56 -14.53
CA ALA A 420 20.17 -16.70 -13.74
C ALA A 420 21.15 -17.52 -14.58
N ALA A 421 22.35 -16.98 -14.79
CA ALA A 421 23.45 -17.71 -15.38
C ALA A 421 23.93 -18.79 -14.41
#